data_AF-A0A357L1C0-F1
#
_entry.id   AF-A0A357L1C0-F1
#
_cell.length_a   1.000
_cell.length_b   1.000
_cell.length_c   1.000
_cell.angle_alpha   90.00
_cell.angle_beta   90.00
_cell.angle_gamma   90.00
#
_symmetry.space_group_name_H-M   'P 1'
#
loop_
_entity.id
_entity.type
_entity.pdbx_description
1 polymer ?
#
loop_
_entity_poly.entity_id
_entity_poly.type
_entity_poly.pdbx_seq_one_letter_code
_entity_poly.pdbx_strand_id
1 'polypeptide(L)' 'MFRRKPIDQLIDEKAPDRLRPTLSAWHLVLLGVGAIVGTGIYTLVGVGAERAGPAVMVSFAVAGLICAFAALAYA' A
#
# COMPACT_ATOMS: atom_id res chain seq x y z
N MET A 1 -29.18 0.70 -5.89
CA MET A 1 -29.15 1.18 -4.49
C MET A 1 -27.71 1.54 -4.12
N PHE A 2 -27.24 2.72 -4.52
CA PHE A 2 -25.89 3.22 -4.19
C PHE A 2 -26.02 4.36 -3.19
N ARG A 3 -26.02 4.03 -1.89
CA ARG A 3 -26.00 5.04 -0.83
C ARG A 3 -24.54 5.40 -0.57
N ARG A 4 -24.06 6.47 -1.21
CA ARG A 4 -22.71 7.00 -0.96
C ARG A 4 -22.72 7.77 0.36
N LYS A 5 -21.67 7.62 1.17
CA LYS A 5 -21.50 8.40 2.39
C LYS A 5 -21.12 9.85 2.00
N PRO A 6 -21.82 10.88 2.48
CA PRO A 6 -21.49 12.27 2.16
C PRO A 6 -20.12 12.63 2.73
N ILE A 7 -19.31 13.37 1.97
CA ILE A 7 -17.95 13.76 2.36
C ILE A 7 -17.96 14.66 3.59
N ASP A 8 -18.99 15.48 3.78
CA ASP A 8 -19.14 16.34 4.96
C ASP A 8 -19.16 15.56 6.29
N GLN A 9 -19.62 14.30 6.27
CA GLN A 9 -19.56 13.42 7.46
C GLN A 9 -18.19 12.80 7.71
N LEU A 10 -17.25 12.86 6.75
CA LEU A 10 -15.87 12.40 6.91
C LEU A 10 -14.95 13.51 7.43
N ILE A 11 -15.28 14.76 7.12
CA ILE A 11 -14.52 15.94 7.53
C ILE A 11 -15.00 16.46 8.90
N ASP A 12 -16.01 15.85 9.52
CA ASP A 12 -16.58 16.30 10.79
C ASP A 12 -15.52 16.36 11.90
N GLU A 13 -14.99 17.57 12.12
CA GLU A 13 -13.87 17.84 13.03
C GLU A 13 -14.24 17.66 14.50
N LYS A 14 -15.52 17.39 14.80
CA LYS A 14 -16.12 17.28 16.14
C LYS A 14 -16.26 15.85 16.67
N ALA A 15 -15.54 14.87 16.11
CA ALA A 15 -15.49 13.54 16.69
C ALA A 15 -14.85 13.59 18.10
N PRO A 16 -15.52 13.09 19.15
CA PRO A 16 -15.01 13.19 20.54
C PRO A 16 -13.71 12.41 20.79
N ASP A 17 -13.36 11.44 19.93
CA ASP A 17 -12.17 10.57 20.05
C ASP A 17 -11.10 10.85 18.97
N ARG A 18 -10.87 12.13 18.62
CA ARG A 18 -9.85 12.47 17.60
C ARG A 18 -8.43 12.31 18.16
N LEU A 19 -7.65 11.37 17.61
CA LEU A 19 -6.23 11.24 17.92
C LEU A 19 -5.44 12.47 17.45
N ARG A 20 -4.45 12.88 18.24
CA ARG A 20 -3.50 13.91 17.84
C ARG A 20 -2.66 13.42 16.66
N PRO A 21 -2.62 14.15 15.53
CA PRO A 21 -1.76 13.79 14.40
C PRO A 21 -0.28 14.02 14.79
N THR A 22 0.39 12.96 15.24
CA THR A 22 1.81 12.97 15.64
C THR A 22 2.71 12.22 14.65
N LEU A 23 2.11 11.60 13.63
CA LEU A 23 2.83 10.83 12.62
C LEU A 23 3.48 11.78 11.60
N SER A 24 4.81 11.87 11.66
CA SER A 24 5.62 12.57 10.65
C SER A 24 5.69 11.76 9.35
N ALA A 25 6.01 12.40 8.22
CA ALA A 25 6.17 11.74 6.92
C ALA A 25 7.06 10.49 6.99
N TRP A 26 8.14 10.54 7.77
CA TRP A 26 9.01 9.39 8.00
C TRP A 26 8.30 8.21 8.67
N HIS A 27 7.46 8.47 9.67
CA HIS A 27 6.69 7.42 10.32
C HIS A 27 5.65 6.81 9.36
N LEU A 28 5.05 7.60 8.47
CA LEU A 28 4.15 7.06 7.43
C LEU A 28 4.89 6.17 6.43
N VAL A 29 6.09 6.56 5.99
CA VAL A 29 6.91 5.75 5.08
C VAL A 29 7.28 4.43 5.76
N LEU A 30 7.76 4.48 7.01
CA LEU A 30 8.11 3.27 7.76
C LEU A 30 6.90 2.36 7.99
N LEU A 31 5.73 2.93 8.28
CA LEU A 31 4.48 2.19 8.41
C LEU A 31 4.10 1.50 7.09
N GLY A 32 4.21 2.20 5.96
CA GLY A 32 3.94 1.63 4.64
C GLY A 32 4.90 0.50 4.27
N VAL A 33 6.21 0.70 4.48
CA VAL A 33 7.22 -0.35 4.22
C VAL A 33 6.98 -1.57 5.10
N GLY A 34 6.69 -1.38 6.39
CA GLY A 34 6.38 -2.47 7.32
C GLY A 34 5.09 -3.21 6.97
N ALA A 35 4.11 -2.54 6.37
CA ALA A 35 2.87 -3.18 5.91
C ALA A 35 3.05 -3.97 4.61
N ILE A 36 3.97 -3.58 3.74
CA ILE A 36 4.20 -4.21 2.42
C ILE A 36 5.20 -5.38 2.53
N VAL A 37 6.26 -5.23 3.33
CA VAL A 37 7.32 -6.24 3.46
C VAL A 37 6.88 -7.31 4.46
N GLY A 38 6.39 -8.44 3.94
CA GLY A 38 5.94 -9.58 4.75
C GLY A 38 6.39 -10.93 4.22
N THR A 39 5.72 -12.01 4.63
CA THR A 39 6.01 -13.40 4.21
C THR A 39 5.89 -13.61 2.70
N GLY A 40 5.10 -12.76 2.02
CA GLY A 40 4.90 -12.82 0.57
C GLY A 40 6.19 -12.71 -0.22
N ILE A 41 7.08 -11.75 0.07
CA ILE A 41 8.31 -11.59 -0.72
C ILE A 41 9.25 -12.81 -0.57
N TYR A 42 9.35 -13.37 0.64
CA TYR A 42 10.22 -14.51 0.91
C TYR A 42 9.74 -15.79 0.22
N THR A 43 8.43 -15.98 0.08
CA THR A 43 7.84 -17.18 -0.54
C THR A 43 7.67 -17.03 -2.05
N LEU A 44 7.20 -15.87 -2.51
CA LEU A 44 6.92 -15.60 -3.92
C LEU A 44 8.19 -15.49 -4.76
N VAL A 45 9.31 -15.02 -4.19
CA VAL A 45 10.59 -15.00 -4.91
C VAL A 45 11.07 -16.42 -5.22
N GLY A 46 10.92 -17.37 -4.29
CA GLY A 46 11.30 -18.78 -4.50
C GLY A 46 10.46 -19.44 -5.60
N VAL A 47 9.14 -19.34 -5.50
CA VAL A 47 8.22 -19.89 -6.51
C VAL A 47 8.37 -19.18 -7.86
N GLY A 48 8.61 -17.87 -7.84
CA GLY A 48 8.85 -17.06 -9.03
C GLY A 48 10.16 -17.44 -9.72
N ALA A 49 11.23 -17.71 -8.96
CA ALA A 49 12.51 -18.15 -9.48
C ALA A 49 12.43 -19.56 -10.09
N GLU A 50 11.69 -20.49 -9.49
CA GLU A 50 11.47 -21.81 -10.10
C GLU A 50 10.70 -21.73 -11.43
N ARG A 51 9.71 -20.84 -11.52
CA ARG A 51 8.85 -20.74 -12.72
C ARG A 51 9.43 -19.88 -13.83
N ALA A 52 10.04 -18.74 -13.50
CA ALA A 52 10.54 -17.77 -14.47
C ALA A 52 12.07 -17.78 -14.61
N GLY A 53 12.80 -18.46 -13.72
CA GLY A 53 14.26 -18.46 -13.72
C GLY A 53 14.83 -17.03 -13.62
N PRO A 54 15.86 -16.66 -14.40
CA PRO A 54 16.46 -15.33 -14.35
C PRO A 54 15.52 -14.21 -14.80
N ALA A 55 14.41 -14.53 -15.48
CA ALA A 55 13.42 -13.54 -15.91
C ALA A 55 12.51 -13.03 -14.78
N VAL A 56 12.58 -13.62 -13.58
CA VAL A 56 11.75 -13.20 -12.42
C VAL A 56 11.94 -11.72 -12.06
N MET A 57 13.16 -11.17 -12.25
CA MET A 57 13.41 -9.75 -12.03
C MET A 57 12.60 -8.84 -12.97
N VAL A 58 12.39 -9.26 -14.21
CA VAL A 58 11.57 -8.51 -15.17
C VAL A 58 10.10 -8.51 -14.74
N SER A 59 9.59 -9.65 -14.29
CA SER A 59 8.23 -9.76 -13.74
C SER A 59 8.02 -8.85 -12.53
N PHE A 60 8.99 -8.80 -11.61
CA PHE A 60 8.93 -7.89 -10.46
C PHE A 60 9.01 -6.41 -10.86
N ALA A 61 9.80 -6.07 -11.88
CA ALA A 61 9.86 -4.69 -12.39
C ALA A 61 8.51 -4.23 -12.96
N VAL A 62 7.85 -5.08 -13.76
CA VAL A 62 6.52 -4.79 -14.31
C VAL A 62 5.47 -4.70 -13.20
N ALA A 63 5.50 -5.62 -12.23
CA ALA A 63 4.61 -5.56 -11.07
C ALA A 63 4.81 -4.28 -10.25
N GLY A 64 6.07 -3.87 -10.04
CA GLY A 64 6.42 -2.63 -9.36
C GLY A 64 5.88 -1.39 -10.08
N LEU A 65 5.94 -1.36 -11.41
CA LEU A 65 5.36 -0.28 -12.21
C LEU A 65 3.84 -0.17 -12.03
N ILE A 66 3.14 -1.31 -12.03
CA ILE A 66 1.68 -1.36 -11.80
C ILE A 66 1.35 -0.87 -10.39
N CYS A 67 2.11 -1.31 -9.38
CA CYS A 67 1.95 -0.83 -8.01
C CYS A 67 2.19 0.68 -7.89
N ALA A 68 3.13 1.25 -8.64
CA ALA A 68 3.38 2.69 -8.65
C ALA A 68 2.18 3.48 -9.21
N PHE A 69 1.56 3.01 -10.30
CA PHE A 69 0.33 3.61 -10.83
C PHE A 69 -0.83 3.51 -9.83
N ALA A 70 -0.98 2.38 -9.15
CA ALA A 70 -2.01 2.22 -8.11
C ALA A 70 -1.77 3.15 -6.91
N ALA A 71 -0.51 3.31 -6.49
CA ALA A 71 -0.15 4.23 -5.42
C ALA A 71 -0.46 5.69 -5.81
N LEU A 72 -0.19 6.09 -7.06
CA LEU A 72 -0.53 7.41 -7.58
C LEU A 72 -2.05 7.68 -7.60
N ALA A 73 -2.86 6.64 -7.83
CA ALA A 73 -4.32 6.76 -7.79
C ALA A 73 -4.89 6.80 -6.37
N TYR A 74 -4.11 6.37 -5.36
CA TYR A 74 -4.50 6.41 -3.95
C TYR A 74 -4.00 7.68 -3.23
N ALA A 75 -2.93 8.30 -3.75
CA ALA A 75 -2.43 9.60 -3.33
C ALA A 75 -3.40 10.73 -3.72
#